data_AF-A0A3S4DGE1-F1
#
_entry.id   AF-A0A3S4DGE1-F1
#
_cell.length_a   1.000
_cell.length_b   1.000
_cell.length_c   1.000
_cell.angle_alpha   90.00
_cell.angle_beta   90.00
_cell.angle_gamma   90.00
#
_symmetry.space_group_name_H-M   'P 1'
#
loop_
_entity.id
_entity.type
_entity.pdbx_description
1 polymer ?
#
loop_
_entity_poly.entity_id
_entity_poly.type
_entity_poly.pdbx_seq_one_letter_code
_entity_poly.pdbx_strand_id
1 'polypeptide(L)'
;MRVAVVHDWLYTVGGAERVLREILQCYPDADVFTLFDVLSDADRARIGYGQATTSFLQRLPAIRSRHRSYLPLMPIAIEQFDLSGYDLVLSSSYAVAKGVLVGPDQIHVSYVHSPMRYAWDLQHSYLRESGYATGLKSAIARAILHRMRLWDSRTAHGPDAMIANSAFVARRIRRVYGRTAQVIYPPVTLAKPRPDVIRGPHFLAASRLVPYKNIEAVVRAFAALPDLTLIVAGDGPEAPRLRSIATPNVSFAGFVSDDHLRNLMATARAFVFAAEEDFGIIMVEAMSEGTPVLALGRGGAREIVSSALPQRSGLFFPTPDPADIAACVRSFVAQEHMFSRTVCRTHAARFSAERFRAEFSAFVDRQVEAGRRDREAGTGGNPAAVLAGRSFA
;
A
#
# COMPACT_ATOMS: atom_id res chain seq x y z
N MET A 1 -19.40 -21.15 4.16
CA MET A 1 -17.97 -20.99 3.92
C MET A 1 -17.41 -20.13 5.05
N ARG A 2 -16.49 -20.65 5.85
CA ARG A 2 -15.82 -19.88 6.91
C ARG A 2 -14.61 -19.15 6.34
N VAL A 3 -14.47 -17.87 6.66
CA VAL A 3 -13.44 -16.99 6.09
C VAL A 3 -12.53 -16.46 7.20
N ALA A 4 -11.22 -16.58 7.03
CA ALA A 4 -10.23 -15.92 7.87
C ALA A 4 -9.56 -14.78 7.10
N VAL A 5 -9.47 -13.60 7.70
CA VAL A 5 -8.71 -12.47 7.17
C VAL A 5 -7.46 -12.24 8.02
N VAL A 6 -6.30 -12.48 7.44
CA VAL A 6 -5.01 -12.34 8.09
C VAL A 6 -4.36 -11.02 7.69
N HIS A 7 -4.05 -10.17 8.67
CA HIS A 7 -3.39 -8.88 8.47
C HIS A 7 -2.09 -8.82 9.27
N ASP A 8 -1.02 -8.25 8.71
CA ASP A 8 0.32 -8.27 9.34
C ASP A 8 0.31 -7.83 10.81
N TRP A 9 -0.08 -6.59 11.08
CA TRP A 9 -0.20 -6.02 12.42
C TRP A 9 -1.03 -4.74 12.40
N LEU A 10 -1.67 -4.41 13.52
CA LEU A 10 -2.61 -3.29 13.64
C LEU A 10 -2.13 -2.31 14.72
N TYR A 11 -1.40 -1.26 14.32
CA TYR A 11 -0.92 -0.21 15.25
C TYR A 11 -1.24 1.22 14.85
N THR A 12 -1.57 1.44 13.59
CA THR A 12 -2.02 2.73 13.04
C THR A 12 -2.96 2.45 11.89
N VAL A 13 -3.88 3.38 11.61
CA VAL A 13 -4.71 3.30 10.42
C VAL A 13 -3.95 3.92 9.25
N GLY A 14 -3.64 3.12 8.23
CA GLY A 14 -2.96 3.53 7.01
C GLY A 14 -3.61 2.91 5.77
N GLY A 15 -2.84 2.86 4.67
CA GLY A 15 -3.35 2.33 3.39
C GLY A 15 -3.69 0.85 3.43
N ALA A 16 -2.93 0.05 4.19
CA ALA A 16 -3.19 -1.39 4.31
C ALA A 16 -4.47 -1.65 5.13
N GLU A 17 -4.72 -0.86 6.17
CA GLU A 17 -5.90 -0.96 7.01
C GLU A 17 -7.17 -0.48 6.27
N ARG A 18 -7.04 0.47 5.33
CA ARG A 18 -8.13 0.83 4.42
C ARG A 18 -8.47 -0.31 3.46
N VAL A 19 -7.48 -1.07 2.98
CA VAL A 19 -7.75 -2.31 2.22
C VAL A 19 -8.42 -3.35 3.10
N LEU A 20 -7.93 -3.56 4.34
CA LEU A 20 -8.54 -4.47 5.30
C LEU A 20 -10.03 -4.15 5.51
N ARG A 21 -10.36 -2.87 5.70
CA ARG A 21 -11.75 -2.42 5.84
C ARG A 21 -12.63 -2.87 4.66
N GLU A 22 -12.16 -2.69 3.44
CA GLU A 22 -12.95 -3.08 2.26
C GLU A 22 -13.01 -4.59 2.05
N ILE A 23 -11.96 -5.33 2.44
CA ILE A 23 -12.00 -6.81 2.48
C ILE A 23 -13.08 -7.28 3.46
N LEU A 24 -13.17 -6.67 4.64
CA LEU A 24 -14.20 -7.00 5.65
C LEU A 24 -15.61 -6.57 5.22
N GLN A 25 -15.75 -5.54 4.38
CA GLN A 25 -17.04 -5.23 3.75
C GLN A 25 -17.48 -6.32 2.75
N CYS A 26 -16.54 -6.96 2.05
CA CYS A 26 -16.83 -8.10 1.18
C CYS A 26 -17.15 -9.37 1.99
N TYR A 27 -16.55 -9.53 3.18
CA TYR A 27 -16.68 -10.71 4.04
C TYR A 27 -16.95 -10.29 5.50
N PRO A 28 -18.18 -9.83 5.83
CA PRO A 28 -18.50 -9.24 7.12
C PRO A 28 -18.42 -10.22 8.30
N ASP A 29 -18.59 -11.51 8.04
CA ASP A 29 -18.53 -12.58 9.04
C ASP A 29 -17.13 -13.20 9.17
N ALA A 30 -16.09 -12.57 8.59
CA ALA A 30 -14.74 -13.12 8.62
C ALA A 30 -14.05 -12.92 9.98
N ASP A 31 -13.37 -13.96 10.45
CA ASP A 31 -12.53 -13.89 11.64
C ASP A 31 -11.20 -13.19 11.30
N VAL A 32 -10.80 -12.19 12.10
CA VAL A 32 -9.57 -11.41 11.87
C VAL A 32 -8.40 -11.97 12.66
N PHE A 33 -7.27 -12.22 11.98
CA PHE A 33 -6.01 -12.66 12.57
C PHE A 33 -4.92 -11.62 12.34
N THR A 34 -4.12 -11.34 13.36
CA THR A 34 -3.01 -10.39 13.21
C THR A 34 -1.90 -10.62 14.23
N LEU A 35 -0.64 -10.29 13.92
CA LEU A 35 0.45 -10.55 14.86
C LEU A 35 0.24 -9.85 16.21
N PHE A 36 -0.25 -8.61 16.17
CA PHE A 36 -0.63 -7.81 17.33
C PHE A 36 -1.59 -6.69 16.93
N ASP A 37 -2.44 -6.30 17.86
CA ASP A 37 -3.43 -5.23 17.75
C ASP A 37 -3.29 -4.26 18.94
N VAL A 38 -2.99 -3.00 18.63
CA VAL A 38 -2.89 -1.88 19.57
C VAL A 38 -3.70 -0.67 19.10
N LEU A 39 -4.67 -0.88 18.21
CA LEU A 39 -5.61 0.17 17.77
C LEU A 39 -6.56 0.57 18.90
N SER A 40 -7.17 1.75 18.75
CA SER A 40 -8.27 2.18 19.60
C SER A 40 -9.57 1.49 19.16
N ASP A 41 -10.57 1.38 20.05
CA ASP A 41 -11.87 0.80 19.68
C ASP A 41 -12.57 1.60 18.57
N ALA A 42 -12.37 2.92 18.54
CA ALA A 42 -12.85 3.77 17.47
C ALA A 42 -12.21 3.41 16.11
N ASP A 43 -10.92 3.08 16.08
CA ASP A 43 -10.24 2.66 14.86
C ASP A 43 -10.64 1.24 14.43
N ARG A 44 -10.84 0.32 15.38
CA ARG A 44 -11.40 -1.02 15.11
C ARG A 44 -12.79 -0.91 14.47
N ALA A 45 -13.67 -0.10 15.06
CA ALA A 45 -15.00 0.15 14.53
C ALA A 45 -14.97 0.78 13.13
N ARG A 46 -14.03 1.69 12.86
CA ARG A 46 -13.84 2.29 11.52
C ARG A 46 -13.36 1.28 10.47
N ILE A 47 -12.58 0.28 10.87
CA ILE A 47 -12.13 -0.80 9.98
C ILE A 47 -13.22 -1.88 9.83
N GLY A 48 -14.09 -2.05 10.83
CA GLY A 48 -15.21 -2.98 10.77
C GLY A 48 -14.92 -4.35 11.36
N TYR A 49 -14.11 -4.42 12.42
CA TYR A 49 -13.94 -5.65 13.21
C TYR A 49 -14.04 -5.35 14.72
N GLY A 50 -14.44 -6.37 15.49
CA GLY A 50 -14.54 -6.27 16.96
C GLY A 50 -13.22 -6.59 17.65
N GLN A 51 -12.84 -7.85 17.64
CA GLN A 51 -11.59 -8.34 18.24
C GLN A 51 -10.85 -9.22 17.25
N ALA A 52 -9.54 -9.00 17.11
CA ALA A 52 -8.67 -9.87 16.32
C ALA A 52 -8.04 -10.97 17.19
N THR A 53 -7.88 -12.16 16.61
CA THR A 53 -7.02 -13.21 17.16
C THR A 53 -5.56 -12.80 16.97
N THR A 54 -4.81 -12.73 18.07
CA THR A 54 -3.42 -12.24 18.07
C THR A 54 -2.40 -13.33 18.36
N SER A 55 -1.17 -13.13 17.87
CA SER A 55 -0.05 -14.05 18.12
C SER A 55 0.54 -13.86 19.54
N PHE A 56 1.51 -14.69 19.91
CA PHE A 56 2.27 -14.52 21.15
C PHE A 56 3.00 -13.16 21.24
N LEU A 57 3.24 -12.48 20.10
CA LEU A 57 3.88 -11.17 20.06
C LEU A 57 3.06 -10.08 20.77
N GLN A 58 1.72 -10.22 20.84
CA GLN A 58 0.84 -9.29 21.56
C GLN A 58 1.26 -9.12 23.04
N ARG A 59 1.79 -10.18 23.64
CA ARG A 59 2.17 -10.23 25.07
C ARG A 59 3.60 -9.74 25.32
N LEU A 60 4.37 -9.45 24.28
CA LEU A 60 5.74 -8.99 24.44
C LEU A 60 5.81 -7.53 24.91
N PRO A 61 6.80 -7.18 25.74
CA PRO A 61 6.89 -5.86 26.34
C PRO A 61 7.06 -4.76 25.27
N ALA A 62 6.42 -3.61 25.50
CA ALA A 62 6.58 -2.43 24.66
C ALA A 62 6.23 -2.63 23.16
N ILE A 63 5.36 -3.60 22.83
CA ILE A 63 4.95 -3.93 21.45
C ILE A 63 4.54 -2.67 20.64
N ARG A 64 3.81 -1.74 21.25
CA ARG A 64 3.40 -0.47 20.63
C ARG A 64 4.59 0.37 20.12
N SER A 65 5.65 0.47 20.92
CA SER A 65 6.81 1.34 20.63
C SER A 65 7.99 0.62 19.95
N ARG A 66 8.12 -0.70 20.14
CA ARG A 66 9.29 -1.49 19.74
C ARG A 66 8.97 -2.67 18.81
N HIS A 67 7.79 -2.73 18.19
CA HIS A 67 7.41 -3.82 17.29
C HIS A 67 8.49 -4.20 16.24
N ARG A 68 9.25 -3.23 15.73
CA ARG A 68 10.35 -3.47 14.76
C ARG A 68 11.47 -4.35 15.31
N SER A 69 11.74 -4.34 16.62
CA SER A 69 12.76 -5.24 17.19
C SER A 69 12.33 -6.71 17.18
N TYR A 70 11.02 -6.98 17.00
CA TYR A 70 10.47 -8.33 16.92
C TYR A 70 10.39 -8.88 15.50
N LEU A 71 10.88 -8.15 14.48
CA LEU A 71 10.99 -8.63 13.10
C LEU A 71 11.52 -10.07 12.99
N PRO A 72 12.56 -10.52 13.73
CA PRO A 72 13.05 -11.89 13.64
C PRO A 72 12.07 -12.97 14.10
N LEU A 73 11.07 -12.61 14.92
CA LEU A 73 10.08 -13.53 15.49
C LEU A 73 8.78 -13.58 14.69
N MET A 74 8.53 -12.59 13.83
CA MET A 74 7.29 -12.48 13.04
C MET A 74 7.02 -13.68 12.13
N PRO A 75 8.02 -14.29 11.45
CA PRO A 75 7.83 -15.54 10.69
C PRO A 75 7.29 -16.69 11.53
N ILE A 76 7.85 -16.86 12.74
CA ILE A 76 7.40 -17.92 13.64
C ILE A 76 5.98 -17.60 14.08
N ALA A 77 5.72 -16.36 14.50
CA ALA A 77 4.43 -15.93 15.00
C ALA A 77 3.29 -16.09 13.97
N ILE A 78 3.53 -15.80 12.68
CA ILE A 78 2.50 -15.93 11.65
C ILE A 78 2.17 -17.39 11.33
N GLU A 79 3.15 -18.27 11.39
CA GLU A 79 2.99 -19.71 11.12
C GLU A 79 2.27 -20.46 12.26
N GLN A 80 2.12 -19.85 13.44
CA GLN A 80 1.43 -20.47 14.59
C GLN A 80 -0.09 -20.27 14.59
N PHE A 81 -0.66 -19.51 13.66
CA PHE A 81 -2.12 -19.38 13.57
C PHE A 81 -2.75 -20.69 13.09
N ASP A 82 -3.64 -21.25 13.91
CA ASP A 82 -4.47 -22.38 13.51
C ASP A 82 -5.62 -21.87 12.64
N LEU A 83 -5.51 -22.13 11.34
CA LEU A 83 -6.51 -21.78 10.34
C LEU A 83 -7.25 -23.01 9.80
N SER A 84 -7.08 -24.20 10.40
CA SER A 84 -7.65 -25.46 9.88
C SER A 84 -9.18 -25.44 9.75
N GLY A 85 -9.86 -24.64 10.57
CA GLY A 85 -11.33 -24.51 10.58
C GLY A 85 -11.92 -23.56 9.53
N TYR A 86 -11.12 -23.04 8.59
CA TYR A 86 -11.57 -22.07 7.57
C TYR A 86 -11.48 -22.65 6.16
N ASP A 87 -12.44 -22.32 5.31
CA ASP A 87 -12.45 -22.77 3.91
C ASP A 87 -11.64 -21.80 3.01
N LEU A 88 -11.70 -20.51 3.35
CA LEU A 88 -11.07 -19.41 2.62
C LEU A 88 -10.20 -18.60 3.57
N VAL A 89 -8.94 -18.41 3.19
CA VAL A 89 -7.97 -17.56 3.88
C VAL A 89 -7.61 -16.40 2.98
N LEU A 90 -7.84 -15.18 3.46
CA LEU A 90 -7.49 -13.94 2.79
C LEU A 90 -6.36 -13.27 3.56
N SER A 91 -5.18 -13.14 2.96
CA SER A 91 -4.07 -12.41 3.60
C SER A 91 -3.88 -11.02 2.99
N SER A 92 -3.85 -9.99 3.84
CA SER A 92 -3.46 -8.63 3.47
C SER A 92 -2.03 -8.40 3.95
N SER A 93 -1.06 -8.54 3.04
CA SER A 93 0.36 -8.68 3.37
C SER A 93 1.24 -7.59 2.76
N TYR A 94 1.96 -6.86 3.60
CA TYR A 94 3.14 -6.06 3.27
C TYR A 94 4.41 -6.62 3.93
N ALA A 95 4.27 -7.62 4.80
CA ALA A 95 5.37 -8.34 5.41
C ALA A 95 5.14 -9.85 5.41
N VAL A 96 4.55 -10.40 6.48
CA VAL A 96 4.52 -11.83 6.80
C VAL A 96 3.14 -12.48 6.64
N ALA A 97 2.04 -11.74 6.58
CA ALA A 97 0.68 -12.32 6.58
C ALA A 97 0.43 -13.35 5.47
N LYS A 98 1.10 -13.22 4.32
CA LYS A 98 1.04 -14.23 3.24
C LYS A 98 1.65 -15.59 3.60
N GLY A 99 2.41 -15.68 4.69
CA GLY A 99 3.13 -16.86 5.12
C GLY A 99 2.42 -17.69 6.19
N VAL A 100 1.11 -17.45 6.42
CA VAL A 100 0.29 -18.39 7.17
C VAL A 100 0.29 -19.77 6.51
N LEU A 101 0.13 -20.80 7.32
CA LEU A 101 0.06 -22.18 6.85
C LEU A 101 -1.41 -22.55 6.60
N VAL A 102 -1.67 -23.13 5.44
CA VAL A 102 -3.00 -23.59 5.03
C VAL A 102 -2.92 -25.03 4.53
N GLY A 103 -4.00 -25.78 4.68
CA GLY A 103 -4.14 -27.15 4.21
C GLY A 103 -4.53 -27.23 2.72
N PRO A 104 -4.47 -28.43 2.13
CA PRO A 104 -4.78 -28.66 0.71
C PRO A 104 -6.24 -28.38 0.35
N ASP A 105 -7.14 -28.45 1.33
CA ASP A 105 -8.58 -28.18 1.18
C ASP A 105 -8.94 -26.73 1.53
N GLN A 106 -7.98 -25.82 1.57
CA GLN A 106 -8.23 -24.41 1.82
C GLN A 106 -7.84 -23.60 0.60
N ILE A 107 -8.53 -22.50 0.36
CA ILE A 107 -8.14 -21.53 -0.68
C ILE A 107 -7.49 -20.33 -0.01
N HIS A 108 -6.27 -20.02 -0.41
CA HIS A 108 -5.50 -18.90 0.11
C HIS A 108 -5.25 -17.85 -0.97
N VAL A 109 -5.91 -16.70 -0.82
CA VAL A 109 -5.68 -15.53 -1.67
C VAL A 109 -4.90 -14.48 -0.90
N SER A 110 -3.79 -14.00 -1.47
CA SER A 110 -2.95 -12.97 -0.84
C SER A 110 -3.02 -11.65 -1.59
N TYR A 111 -3.56 -10.62 -0.93
CA TYR A 111 -3.42 -9.24 -1.33
C TYR A 111 -2.06 -8.70 -0.85
N VAL A 112 -1.11 -8.65 -1.78
CA VAL A 112 0.26 -8.22 -1.53
C VAL A 112 0.38 -6.73 -1.82
N HIS A 113 0.51 -5.95 -0.74
CA HIS A 113 0.79 -4.52 -0.81
C HIS A 113 2.19 -4.22 -1.33
N SER A 114 3.13 -5.12 -1.02
CA SER A 114 4.53 -5.03 -1.41
C SER A 114 5.26 -6.30 -0.97
N PRO A 115 6.20 -6.84 -1.76
CA PRO A 115 7.25 -7.67 -1.20
C PRO A 115 8.04 -6.90 -0.14
N MET A 116 8.52 -7.56 0.92
CA MET A 116 9.15 -6.94 2.11
C MET A 116 10.21 -5.89 1.76
N ARG A 117 9.83 -4.62 1.57
CA ARG A 117 10.69 -3.59 0.96
C ARG A 117 12.03 -3.44 1.69
N TYR A 118 12.02 -3.48 3.02
CA TYR A 118 13.21 -3.35 3.86
C TYR A 118 14.16 -4.55 3.77
N ALA A 119 13.68 -5.73 3.42
CA ALA A 119 14.51 -6.92 3.23
C ALA A 119 15.16 -6.95 1.83
N TRP A 120 14.54 -6.30 0.85
CA TRP A 120 14.96 -6.30 -0.55
C TRP A 120 15.50 -4.92 -0.99
N ASP A 121 14.62 -4.02 -1.45
CA ASP A 121 14.99 -2.80 -2.18
C ASP A 121 15.50 -1.66 -1.28
N LEU A 122 15.07 -1.62 -0.01
CA LEU A 122 15.37 -0.53 0.93
C LEU A 122 16.35 -0.94 2.03
N GLN A 123 17.03 -2.09 1.91
CA GLN A 123 17.93 -2.58 2.97
C GLN A 123 18.96 -1.52 3.40
N HIS A 124 19.62 -0.86 2.45
CA HIS A 124 20.66 0.12 2.76
C HIS A 124 20.11 1.39 3.43
N SER A 125 18.93 1.84 3.02
CA SER A 125 18.26 2.98 3.65
C SER A 125 17.76 2.61 5.05
N TYR A 126 17.15 1.44 5.20
CA TYR A 126 16.70 0.91 6.49
C TYR A 126 17.84 0.75 7.50
N LEU A 127 18.99 0.19 7.07
CA LEU A 127 20.17 0.02 7.94
C LEU A 127 20.75 1.38 8.37
N ARG A 128 20.76 2.38 7.48
CA ARG A 128 21.21 3.75 7.82
C ARG A 128 20.26 4.42 8.80
N GLU A 129 18.96 4.39 8.52
CA GLU A 129 17.92 4.98 9.37
C GLU A 129 17.81 4.31 10.75
N SER A 130 18.12 3.02 10.86
CA SER A 130 18.09 2.27 12.12
C SER A 130 19.39 2.37 12.93
N GLY A 131 20.40 3.12 12.46
CA GLY A 131 21.70 3.21 13.13
C GLY A 131 22.52 1.91 13.10
N TYR A 132 22.21 1.00 12.17
CA TYR A 132 22.86 -0.31 12.00
C TYR A 132 23.68 -0.38 10.72
N ALA A 133 24.20 0.75 10.23
CA ALA A 133 24.98 0.78 8.99
C ALA A 133 26.34 0.08 9.12
N THR A 134 26.99 0.17 10.28
CA THR A 134 28.37 -0.31 10.51
C THR A 134 28.50 -1.18 11.77
N GLY A 135 29.60 -1.93 11.89
CA GLY A 135 29.93 -2.74 13.07
C GLY A 135 29.14 -4.04 13.23
N LEU A 136 29.29 -4.70 14.38
CA LEU A 136 28.68 -6.00 14.70
C LEU A 136 27.14 -5.98 14.60
N LYS A 137 26.51 -4.87 14.97
CA LYS A 137 25.06 -4.68 14.83
C LYS A 137 24.60 -4.71 13.36
N SER A 138 25.42 -4.18 12.44
CA SER A 138 25.18 -4.29 10.99
C SER A 138 25.24 -5.73 10.51
N ALA A 139 26.21 -6.51 10.98
CA ALA A 139 26.33 -7.93 10.63
C ALA A 139 25.09 -8.72 11.09
N ILE A 140 24.65 -8.52 12.34
CA ILE A 140 23.44 -9.15 12.88
C ILE A 140 22.19 -8.74 12.08
N ALA A 141 22.01 -7.44 11.82
CA ALA A 141 20.88 -6.94 11.05
C ALA A 141 20.86 -7.53 9.63
N ARG A 142 22.03 -7.63 8.97
CA ARG A 142 22.16 -8.24 7.64
C ARG A 142 21.83 -9.73 7.65
N ALA A 143 22.26 -10.47 8.67
CA ALA A 143 21.92 -11.88 8.83
C ALA A 143 20.41 -12.08 9.03
N ILE A 144 19.78 -11.27 9.87
CA ILE A 144 18.32 -11.26 10.07
C ILE A 144 17.60 -10.99 8.75
N LEU A 145 18.01 -9.94 8.02
CA LEU A 145 17.40 -9.59 6.74
C LEU A 145 17.61 -10.66 5.66
N HIS A 146 18.76 -11.34 5.66
CA HIS A 146 19.00 -12.48 4.77
C HIS A 146 18.05 -13.64 5.08
N ARG A 147 17.91 -14.03 6.35
CA ARG A 147 16.94 -15.07 6.77
C ARG A 147 15.51 -14.66 6.41
N MET A 148 15.17 -13.39 6.58
CA MET A 148 13.87 -12.86 6.21
C MET A 148 13.60 -12.96 4.71
N ARG A 149 14.59 -12.67 3.85
CA ARG A 149 14.45 -12.85 2.40
C ARG A 149 14.19 -14.30 2.00
N LEU A 150 14.93 -15.24 2.60
CA LEU A 150 14.76 -16.66 2.33
C LEU A 150 13.34 -17.11 2.71
N TRP A 151 12.89 -16.73 3.90
CA TRP A 151 11.54 -17.03 4.36
C TRP A 151 10.47 -16.38 3.46
N ASP A 152 10.66 -15.11 3.12
CA ASP A 152 9.71 -14.33 2.31
C ASP A 152 9.55 -14.93 0.90
N SER A 153 10.65 -15.34 0.27
CA SER A 153 10.64 -15.99 -1.05
C SER A 153 10.01 -17.39 -1.00
N ARG A 154 10.33 -18.20 0.02
CA ARG A 154 9.72 -19.53 0.21
C ARG A 154 8.21 -19.44 0.38
N THR A 155 7.74 -18.61 1.31
CA THR A 155 6.31 -18.50 1.66
C THR A 155 5.46 -17.87 0.57
N ALA A 156 6.07 -17.22 -0.43
CA ALA A 156 5.35 -16.71 -1.58
C ALA A 156 4.73 -17.80 -2.47
N HIS A 157 5.03 -19.08 -2.23
CA HIS A 157 4.40 -20.21 -2.92
C HIS A 157 3.21 -20.81 -2.15
N GLY A 158 2.94 -20.33 -0.93
CA GLY A 158 1.80 -20.78 -0.12
C GLY A 158 0.44 -20.35 -0.70
N PRO A 159 0.24 -19.05 -1.03
CA PRO A 159 -1.03 -18.61 -1.60
C PRO A 159 -1.31 -19.22 -2.98
N ASP A 160 -2.52 -19.76 -3.17
CA ASP A 160 -3.03 -20.24 -4.46
C ASP A 160 -3.02 -19.10 -5.49
N ALA A 161 -3.43 -17.91 -5.05
CA ALA A 161 -3.51 -16.73 -5.89
C ALA A 161 -2.95 -15.47 -5.20
N MET A 162 -2.39 -14.58 -6.02
CA MET A 162 -1.88 -13.29 -5.56
C MET A 162 -2.59 -12.13 -6.25
N ILE A 163 -2.84 -11.10 -5.46
CA ILE A 163 -3.33 -9.80 -5.90
C ILE A 163 -2.24 -8.77 -5.58
N ALA A 164 -1.93 -7.90 -6.53
CA ALA A 164 -1.02 -6.78 -6.35
C ALA A 164 -1.83 -5.47 -6.28
N ASN A 165 -1.43 -4.56 -5.41
CA ASN A 165 -2.06 -3.23 -5.30
C ASN A 165 -1.73 -2.30 -6.48
N SER A 166 -0.77 -2.65 -7.32
CA SER A 166 -0.38 -1.92 -8.53
C SER A 166 0.37 -2.81 -9.50
N ALA A 167 0.45 -2.42 -10.77
CA ALA A 167 1.31 -3.07 -11.75
C ALA A 167 2.80 -2.93 -11.39
N PHE A 168 3.20 -1.85 -10.71
CA PHE A 168 4.53 -1.70 -10.14
C PHE A 168 4.83 -2.81 -9.12
N VAL A 169 3.91 -3.07 -8.20
CA VAL A 169 4.05 -4.15 -7.23
C VAL A 169 3.93 -5.52 -7.90
N ALA A 170 3.08 -5.70 -8.92
CA ALA A 170 3.00 -6.95 -9.68
C ALA A 170 4.34 -7.30 -10.34
N ARG A 171 5.07 -6.30 -10.90
CA ARG A 171 6.43 -6.51 -11.41
C ARG A 171 7.42 -6.90 -10.31
N ARG A 172 7.29 -6.32 -9.11
CA ARG A 172 8.13 -6.68 -7.96
C ARG A 172 7.83 -8.10 -7.46
N ILE A 173 6.56 -8.49 -7.39
CA ILE A 173 6.14 -9.87 -7.09
C ILE A 173 6.76 -10.84 -8.10
N ARG A 174 6.66 -10.55 -9.41
CA ARG A 174 7.29 -11.39 -10.44
C ARG A 174 8.80 -11.49 -10.29
N ARG A 175 9.47 -10.37 -9.97
CA ARG A 175 10.93 -10.33 -9.80
C ARG A 175 11.42 -11.05 -8.55
N VAL A 176 10.72 -10.88 -7.42
CA VAL A 176 11.16 -11.37 -6.10
C VAL A 176 10.65 -12.78 -5.83
N TYR A 177 9.42 -13.07 -6.21
CA TYR A 177 8.75 -14.34 -5.90
C TYR A 177 8.62 -15.27 -7.09
N GLY A 178 8.89 -14.80 -8.32
CA GLY A 178 8.66 -15.60 -9.52
C GLY A 178 7.17 -15.84 -9.82
N ARG A 179 6.26 -15.28 -9.03
CA ARG A 179 4.80 -15.45 -9.16
C ARG A 179 4.18 -14.35 -10.04
N THR A 180 3.04 -14.63 -10.63
CA THR A 180 2.17 -13.62 -11.23
C THR A 180 1.15 -13.15 -10.20
N ALA A 181 0.65 -11.92 -10.34
CA ALA A 181 -0.39 -11.38 -9.49
C ALA A 181 -1.39 -10.59 -10.33
N GLN A 182 -2.67 -10.74 -10.02
CA GLN A 182 -3.73 -9.92 -10.58
C GLN A 182 -3.61 -8.50 -9.99
N VAL A 183 -3.65 -7.47 -10.83
CA VAL A 183 -3.68 -6.09 -10.31
C VAL A 183 -5.11 -5.75 -9.92
N ILE A 184 -5.31 -5.41 -8.64
CA ILE A 184 -6.54 -4.80 -8.11
C ILE A 184 -6.09 -3.63 -7.23
N TYR A 185 -6.32 -2.42 -7.73
CA TYR A 185 -5.86 -1.20 -7.07
C TYR A 185 -6.49 -1.00 -5.70
N PRO A 186 -5.78 -0.41 -4.73
CA PRO A 186 -6.31 -0.23 -3.39
C PRO A 186 -7.49 0.74 -3.41
N PRO A 187 -8.42 0.58 -2.46
CA PRO A 187 -9.63 1.37 -2.41
C PRO A 187 -9.36 2.79 -1.94
N VAL A 188 -9.95 3.75 -2.63
CA VAL A 188 -9.95 5.16 -2.22
C VAL A 188 -11.39 5.63 -2.08
N THR A 189 -11.72 6.14 -0.91
CA THR A 189 -12.99 6.82 -0.68
C THR A 189 -12.94 8.16 -1.41
N LEU A 190 -13.71 8.27 -2.49
CA LEU A 190 -13.69 9.46 -3.33
C LEU A 190 -14.39 10.64 -2.65
N ALA A 191 -13.84 11.83 -2.87
CA ALA A 191 -14.48 13.07 -2.49
C ALA A 191 -15.83 13.26 -3.20
N LYS A 192 -16.83 13.75 -2.45
CA LYS A 192 -18.02 14.32 -3.07
C LYS A 192 -17.62 15.58 -3.86
N PRO A 193 -18.14 15.78 -5.09
CA PRO A 193 -17.86 16.99 -5.85
C PRO A 193 -18.24 18.25 -5.05
N ARG A 194 -17.29 19.18 -4.94
CA ARG A 194 -17.50 20.51 -4.35
C ARG A 194 -17.33 21.55 -5.46
N PRO A 195 -18.40 21.94 -6.17
CA PRO A 195 -18.31 22.86 -7.32
C PRO A 195 -17.93 24.28 -6.88
N ASP A 196 -18.32 24.68 -5.68
CA ASP A 196 -18.15 26.05 -5.17
C ASP A 196 -16.74 26.34 -4.61
N VAL A 197 -15.85 25.33 -4.59
CA VAL A 197 -14.48 25.52 -4.08
C VAL A 197 -13.60 26.17 -5.13
N ILE A 198 -13.24 27.42 -4.88
CA ILE A 198 -12.29 28.19 -5.67
C ILE A 198 -10.85 27.71 -5.37
N ARG A 199 -10.02 27.56 -6.41
CA ARG A 199 -8.58 27.27 -6.22
C ARG A 199 -7.90 28.51 -5.62
N GLY A 200 -7.14 28.31 -4.55
CA GLY A 200 -6.23 29.30 -4.00
C GLY A 200 -4.93 29.39 -4.82
N PRO A 201 -4.00 30.27 -4.42
CA PRO A 201 -2.76 30.54 -5.16
C PRO A 201 -1.64 29.50 -4.90
N HIS A 202 -1.90 28.48 -4.08
CA HIS A 202 -0.86 27.59 -3.54
C HIS A 202 -0.76 26.23 -4.24
N PHE A 203 0.44 25.66 -4.16
CA PHE A 203 0.69 24.24 -4.36
C PHE A 203 0.67 23.53 -3.01
N LEU A 204 0.42 22.23 -3.02
CA LEU A 204 0.38 21.41 -1.81
C LEU A 204 1.34 20.23 -1.92
N ALA A 205 2.14 20.00 -0.90
CA ALA A 205 2.80 18.72 -0.67
C ALA A 205 2.33 18.15 0.67
N ALA A 206 1.97 16.87 0.71
CA ALA A 206 1.53 16.23 1.95
C ALA A 206 2.09 14.83 2.13
N SER A 207 2.72 14.57 3.28
CA SER A 207 3.20 13.24 3.69
C SER A 207 3.73 13.25 5.13
N ARG A 208 4.07 12.07 5.68
CA ARG A 208 5.03 12.02 6.79
C ARG A 208 6.37 12.59 6.33
N LEU A 209 6.98 13.46 7.12
CA LEU A 209 8.24 14.14 6.79
C LEU A 209 9.43 13.24 7.13
N VAL A 210 9.70 12.29 6.22
CA VAL A 210 10.77 11.28 6.30
C VAL A 210 11.55 11.22 4.97
N PRO A 211 12.83 10.80 4.98
CA PRO A 211 13.75 11.02 3.86
C PRO A 211 13.26 10.50 2.51
N TYR A 212 12.72 9.29 2.46
CA TYR A 212 12.26 8.66 1.21
C TYR A 212 11.05 9.35 0.56
N LYS A 213 10.42 10.32 1.24
CA LYS A 213 9.34 11.15 0.68
C LYS A 213 9.84 12.33 -0.12
N ASN A 214 11.15 12.64 -0.05
CA ASN A 214 11.80 13.69 -0.81
C ASN A 214 11.16 15.07 -0.64
N ILE A 215 10.59 15.39 0.53
CA ILE A 215 9.95 16.70 0.78
C ILE A 215 10.97 17.83 0.77
N GLU A 216 12.22 17.57 1.17
CA GLU A 216 13.30 18.54 1.01
C GLU A 216 13.44 19.02 -0.44
N ALA A 217 13.37 18.10 -1.41
CA ALA A 217 13.50 18.46 -2.81
C ALA A 217 12.37 19.39 -3.26
N VAL A 218 11.15 19.13 -2.78
CA VAL A 218 9.99 20.01 -3.03
C VAL A 218 10.19 21.38 -2.39
N VAL A 219 10.61 21.45 -1.12
CA VAL A 219 10.86 22.73 -0.43
C VAL A 219 11.93 23.54 -1.16
N ARG A 220 13.03 22.91 -1.56
CA ARG A 220 14.11 23.57 -2.32
C ARG A 220 13.68 24.01 -3.71
N ALA A 221 12.82 23.25 -4.38
CA ALA A 221 12.26 23.64 -5.67
C ALA A 221 11.44 24.94 -5.54
N PHE A 222 10.60 25.04 -4.51
CA PHE A 222 9.81 26.25 -4.27
C PHE A 222 10.64 27.42 -3.73
N ALA A 223 11.77 27.16 -3.06
CA ALA A 223 12.73 28.21 -2.73
C ALA A 223 13.31 28.90 -3.99
N ALA A 224 13.43 28.16 -5.10
CA ALA A 224 13.84 28.71 -6.40
C ALA A 224 12.67 29.32 -7.21
N LEU A 225 11.45 29.30 -6.68
CA LEU A 225 10.22 29.80 -7.32
C LEU A 225 9.51 30.82 -6.41
N PRO A 226 10.14 31.97 -6.10
CA PRO A 226 9.64 32.90 -5.07
C PRO A 226 8.27 33.53 -5.40
N ASP A 227 7.84 33.50 -6.66
CA ASP A 227 6.54 33.95 -7.14
C ASP A 227 5.40 32.91 -6.95
N LEU A 228 5.72 31.69 -6.51
CA LEU A 228 4.77 30.60 -6.31
C LEU A 228 4.76 30.18 -4.84
N THR A 229 3.60 29.87 -4.29
CA THR A 229 3.48 29.49 -2.88
C THR A 229 3.32 27.98 -2.70
N LEU A 230 3.94 27.43 -1.65
CA LEU A 230 3.83 26.02 -1.27
C LEU A 230 3.31 25.92 0.17
N ILE A 231 2.33 25.05 0.36
CA ILE A 231 1.93 24.56 1.68
C ILE A 231 2.43 23.12 1.84
N VAL A 232 3.16 22.86 2.92
CA VAL A 232 3.59 21.52 3.31
C VAL A 232 2.73 21.04 4.48
N ALA A 233 1.96 19.97 4.27
CA ALA A 233 1.14 19.33 5.29
C ALA A 233 1.76 18.01 5.75
N GLY A 234 1.85 17.81 7.05
CA GLY A 234 2.43 16.62 7.67
C GLY A 234 3.51 16.94 8.69
N ASP A 235 3.98 15.88 9.35
CA ASP A 235 4.98 15.94 10.40
C ASP A 235 5.91 14.73 10.33
N GLY A 236 7.05 14.79 11.02
CA GLY A 236 8.03 13.73 11.08
C GLY A 236 9.42 14.22 11.48
N PRO A 237 10.39 13.31 11.58
CA PRO A 237 11.75 13.62 12.03
C PRO A 237 12.45 14.72 11.20
N GLU A 238 12.08 14.89 9.93
CA GLU A 238 12.66 15.93 9.08
C GLU A 238 12.02 17.32 9.25
N ALA A 239 10.90 17.45 9.97
CA ALA A 239 10.15 18.70 10.07
C ALA A 239 11.00 19.91 10.52
N PRO A 240 11.85 19.82 11.57
CA PRO A 240 12.68 20.95 11.99
C PRO A 240 13.66 21.41 10.90
N ARG A 241 14.30 20.45 10.24
CA ARG A 241 15.26 20.71 9.15
C ARG A 241 14.60 21.31 7.92
N LEU A 242 13.41 20.84 7.56
CA LEU A 242 12.66 21.36 6.41
C LEU A 242 12.22 22.80 6.65
N ARG A 243 11.80 23.14 7.88
CA ARG A 243 11.45 24.52 8.25
C ARG A 243 12.66 25.45 8.20
N SER A 244 13.85 24.98 8.56
CA SER A 244 15.05 25.84 8.56
C SER A 244 15.57 26.19 7.16
N ILE A 245 15.19 25.44 6.13
CA ILE A 245 15.59 25.69 4.73
C ILE A 245 14.49 26.36 3.90
N ALA A 246 13.33 26.62 4.51
CA ALA A 246 12.18 27.18 3.83
C ALA A 246 12.34 28.69 3.61
N THR A 247 11.90 29.15 2.44
CA THR A 247 11.80 30.56 2.07
C THR A 247 10.41 31.13 2.43
N PRO A 248 10.20 32.46 2.41
CA PRO A 248 8.93 33.07 2.82
C PRO A 248 7.67 32.58 2.07
N ASN A 249 7.83 32.06 0.85
CA ASN A 249 6.76 31.48 0.03
C ASN A 249 6.42 30.01 0.37
N VAL A 250 7.12 29.39 1.33
CA VAL A 250 6.88 28.01 1.78
C VAL A 250 6.36 28.03 3.22
N SER A 251 5.14 27.56 3.43
CA SER A 251 4.53 27.44 4.76
C SER A 251 4.29 25.97 5.14
N PHE A 252 4.19 25.71 6.45
CA PHE A 252 4.00 24.36 6.98
C PHE A 252 2.74 24.31 7.85
N ALA A 253 1.77 23.52 7.44
CA ALA A 253 0.52 23.31 8.18
C ALA A 253 0.69 22.35 9.38
N GLY A 254 1.79 21.59 9.43
CA GLY A 254 1.98 20.53 10.44
C GLY A 254 1.04 19.36 10.22
N PHE A 255 0.81 18.56 11.26
CA PHE A 255 -0.22 17.52 11.24
C PHE A 255 -1.62 18.16 11.19
N VAL A 256 -2.43 17.75 10.22
CA VAL A 256 -3.79 18.26 9.99
C VAL A 256 -4.80 17.12 9.97
N SER A 257 -6.06 17.41 10.29
CA SER A 257 -7.15 16.44 10.16
C SER A 257 -7.39 16.06 8.69
N ASP A 258 -8.02 14.90 8.46
CA ASP A 258 -8.40 14.45 7.12
C ASP A 258 -9.26 15.49 6.38
N ASP A 259 -10.22 16.12 7.06
CA ASP A 259 -11.08 17.15 6.48
C ASP A 259 -10.28 18.41 6.08
N HIS A 260 -9.32 18.82 6.91
CA HIS A 260 -8.46 19.95 6.58
C HIS A 260 -7.51 19.59 5.43
N LEU A 261 -6.93 18.39 5.41
CA LEU A 261 -6.10 17.93 4.30
C LEU A 261 -6.88 17.93 2.98
N ARG A 262 -8.11 17.42 2.98
CA ARG A 262 -9.01 17.45 1.82
C ARG A 262 -9.35 18.88 1.40
N ASN A 263 -9.49 19.82 2.34
CA ASN A 263 -9.68 21.22 2.00
C ASN A 263 -8.44 21.85 1.34
N LEU A 264 -7.25 21.59 1.89
CA LEU A 264 -5.98 22.03 1.30
C LEU A 264 -5.81 21.47 -0.11
N MET A 265 -6.16 20.19 -0.33
CA MET A 265 -6.13 19.57 -1.65
C MET A 265 -7.07 20.28 -2.61
N ALA A 266 -8.35 20.43 -2.26
CA ALA A 266 -9.35 21.01 -3.17
C ALA A 266 -9.09 22.47 -3.56
N THR A 267 -8.40 23.20 -2.69
CA THR A 267 -8.01 24.59 -2.93
C THR A 267 -6.63 24.71 -3.59
N ALA A 268 -5.82 23.64 -3.69
CA ALA A 268 -4.51 23.74 -4.33
C ALA A 268 -4.61 23.87 -5.86
N ARG A 269 -3.65 24.57 -6.46
CA ARG A 269 -3.40 24.59 -7.91
C ARG A 269 -3.01 23.22 -8.42
N ALA A 270 -2.05 22.59 -7.74
CA ALA A 270 -1.65 21.21 -7.94
C ALA A 270 -1.06 20.60 -6.65
N PHE A 271 -1.10 19.28 -6.58
CA PHE A 271 -0.49 18.48 -5.53
C PHE A 271 0.87 17.95 -6.00
N VAL A 272 1.95 18.25 -5.28
CA VAL A 272 3.33 17.86 -5.62
C VAL A 272 3.73 16.63 -4.82
N PHE A 273 4.08 15.55 -5.50
CA PHE A 273 4.37 14.25 -4.91
C PHE A 273 5.73 13.70 -5.38
N ALA A 274 6.76 13.83 -4.54
CA ALA A 274 8.15 13.48 -4.89
C ALA A 274 8.60 12.08 -4.44
N ALA A 275 7.71 11.28 -3.84
CA ALA A 275 8.05 9.96 -3.32
C ALA A 275 7.90 8.87 -4.40
N GLU A 276 8.73 7.82 -4.33
CA GLU A 276 8.50 6.58 -5.07
C GLU A 276 7.68 5.61 -4.19
N GLU A 277 6.36 5.59 -4.40
CA GLU A 277 5.45 4.72 -3.65
C GLU A 277 4.98 3.51 -4.45
N ASP A 278 4.57 2.46 -3.73
CA ASP A 278 4.01 1.25 -4.35
C ASP A 278 2.72 1.55 -5.12
N PHE A 279 1.84 2.38 -4.52
CA PHE A 279 0.66 2.94 -5.18
C PHE A 279 0.60 4.46 -4.96
N GLY A 280 0.28 4.88 -3.73
CA GLY A 280 0.18 6.30 -3.35
C GLY A 280 -1.25 6.82 -3.33
N ILE A 281 -2.06 6.31 -2.39
CA ILE A 281 -3.49 6.67 -2.20
C ILE A 281 -3.71 8.20 -2.17
N ILE A 282 -2.80 8.95 -1.55
CA ILE A 282 -2.91 10.41 -1.41
C ILE A 282 -2.94 11.17 -2.75
N MET A 283 -2.34 10.62 -3.80
CA MET A 283 -2.45 11.21 -5.14
C MET A 283 -3.87 11.06 -5.69
N VAL A 284 -4.49 9.89 -5.47
CA VAL A 284 -5.90 9.66 -5.84
C VAL A 284 -6.82 10.54 -5.03
N GLU A 285 -6.57 10.72 -3.72
CA GLU A 285 -7.33 11.64 -2.86
C GLU A 285 -7.29 13.06 -3.42
N ALA A 286 -6.11 13.59 -3.76
CA ALA A 286 -5.96 14.90 -4.38
C ALA A 286 -6.72 15.01 -5.71
N MET A 287 -6.58 14.01 -6.59
CA MET A 287 -7.31 13.97 -7.86
C MET A 287 -8.83 13.91 -7.67
N SER A 288 -9.32 13.20 -6.63
CA SER A 288 -10.74 13.13 -6.30
C SER A 288 -11.30 14.50 -5.85
N GLU A 289 -10.47 15.35 -5.25
CA GLU A 289 -10.83 16.75 -4.97
C GLU A 289 -10.86 17.64 -6.24
N GLY A 290 -10.40 17.12 -7.38
CA GLY A 290 -10.26 17.85 -8.63
C GLY A 290 -8.90 18.54 -8.79
N THR A 291 -7.89 18.08 -8.06
CA THR A 291 -6.57 18.70 -8.01
C THR A 291 -5.57 17.91 -8.86
N PRO A 292 -4.94 18.54 -9.86
CA PRO A 292 -3.91 17.91 -10.66
C PRO A 292 -2.71 17.48 -9.80
N VAL A 293 -2.02 16.42 -10.22
CA VAL A 293 -0.85 15.90 -9.50
C VAL A 293 0.43 16.09 -10.30
N LEU A 294 1.44 16.71 -9.70
CA LEU A 294 2.80 16.77 -10.23
C LEU A 294 3.62 15.73 -9.48
N ALA A 295 3.95 14.61 -10.12
CA ALA A 295 4.55 13.47 -9.43
C ALA A 295 5.93 13.11 -9.95
N LEU A 296 6.74 12.51 -9.09
CA LEU A 296 7.89 11.73 -9.53
C LEU A 296 7.37 10.61 -10.44
N GLY A 297 7.82 10.56 -11.69
CA GLY A 297 7.37 9.58 -12.67
C GLY A 297 7.92 8.18 -12.41
N ARG A 298 7.69 7.61 -11.21
CA ARG A 298 8.14 6.30 -10.74
C ARG A 298 7.08 5.65 -9.86
N GLY A 299 7.24 4.35 -9.56
CA GLY A 299 6.30 3.61 -8.72
C GLY A 299 4.86 3.65 -9.25
N GLY A 300 3.89 3.65 -8.33
CA GLY A 300 2.46 3.70 -8.64
C GLY A 300 1.97 5.03 -9.21
N ALA A 301 2.76 6.11 -9.15
CA ALA A 301 2.37 7.39 -9.74
C ALA A 301 2.11 7.29 -11.25
N ARG A 302 2.85 6.42 -11.95
CA ARG A 302 2.66 6.15 -13.39
C ARG A 302 1.33 5.50 -13.74
N GLU A 303 0.64 4.95 -12.75
CA GLU A 303 -0.63 4.23 -12.92
C GLU A 303 -1.82 5.12 -12.53
N ILE A 304 -1.58 6.05 -11.58
CA ILE A 304 -2.57 7.00 -11.06
C ILE A 304 -2.68 8.23 -11.96
N VAL A 305 -1.55 8.81 -12.37
CA VAL A 305 -1.50 10.10 -13.07
C VAL A 305 -1.47 9.89 -14.58
N SER A 306 -2.37 10.56 -15.28
CA SER A 306 -2.38 10.64 -16.75
C SER A 306 -1.75 11.96 -17.18
N SER A 307 -0.58 11.88 -17.83
CA SER A 307 0.08 13.04 -18.45
C SER A 307 -0.20 13.17 -19.95
N ALA A 308 -1.00 12.28 -20.53
CA ALA A 308 -1.32 12.27 -21.96
C ALA A 308 -2.52 13.17 -22.29
N LEU A 309 -2.49 13.82 -23.46
CA LEU A 309 -3.64 14.53 -24.02
C LEU A 309 -4.63 13.55 -24.66
N PRO A 310 -5.94 13.88 -24.73
CA PRO A 310 -6.56 15.14 -24.31
C PRO A 310 -6.91 15.22 -22.82
N GLN A 311 -6.82 14.12 -22.07
CA GLN A 311 -7.29 14.03 -20.68
C GLN A 311 -6.13 13.88 -19.68
N ARG A 312 -5.49 15.01 -19.34
CA ARG A 312 -4.42 15.07 -18.34
C ARG A 312 -4.98 15.27 -16.94
N SER A 313 -4.54 14.44 -15.99
CA SER A 313 -4.75 14.62 -14.55
C SER A 313 -3.49 15.11 -13.82
N GLY A 314 -2.36 15.25 -14.53
CA GLY A 314 -1.12 15.71 -13.93
C GLY A 314 0.07 15.72 -14.88
N LEU A 315 1.26 15.95 -14.31
CA LEU A 315 2.55 15.88 -15.01
C LEU A 315 3.55 15.05 -14.21
N PHE A 316 4.61 14.61 -14.88
CA PHE A 316 5.71 13.91 -14.25
C PHE A 316 6.99 14.74 -14.28
N PHE A 317 7.77 14.65 -13.20
CA PHE A 317 9.19 15.00 -13.19
C PHE A 317 10.05 13.74 -13.12
N PRO A 318 11.25 13.74 -13.74
CA PRO A 318 12.04 12.52 -13.92
C PRO A 318 12.82 12.11 -12.67
N THR A 319 13.31 13.08 -11.88
CA THR A 319 14.08 12.83 -10.66
C THR A 319 13.58 13.69 -9.49
N PRO A 320 13.80 13.28 -8.23
CA PRO A 320 13.51 14.10 -7.06
C PRO A 320 14.58 15.19 -6.85
N ASP A 321 15.08 15.79 -7.92
CA ASP A 321 15.98 16.94 -7.88
C ASP A 321 15.15 18.25 -7.83
N PRO A 322 15.53 19.24 -7.02
CA PRO A 322 14.82 20.52 -6.96
C PRO A 322 14.62 21.21 -8.31
N ALA A 323 15.59 21.12 -9.23
CA ALA A 323 15.52 21.74 -10.55
C ALA A 323 14.47 21.06 -11.44
N ASP A 324 14.43 19.73 -11.44
CA ASP A 324 13.43 18.95 -12.19
C ASP A 324 12.01 19.21 -11.69
N ILE A 325 11.83 19.29 -10.35
CA ILE A 325 10.55 19.63 -9.74
C ILE A 325 10.15 21.05 -10.12
N ALA A 326 11.07 22.02 -10.02
CA ALA A 326 10.78 23.41 -10.36
C ALA A 326 10.42 23.58 -11.85
N ALA A 327 11.12 22.89 -12.75
CA ALA A 327 10.82 22.87 -14.18
C ALA A 327 9.42 22.27 -14.45
N CYS A 328 9.05 21.19 -13.76
CA CYS A 328 7.72 20.59 -13.86
C CYS A 328 6.62 21.54 -13.36
N VAL A 329 6.86 22.23 -12.24
CA VAL A 329 5.93 23.25 -11.69
C VAL A 329 5.76 24.40 -12.70
N ARG A 330 6.85 24.94 -13.26
CA ARG A 330 6.78 25.99 -14.29
C ARG A 330 6.03 25.52 -15.54
N SER A 331 6.30 24.30 -15.98
CA SER A 331 5.57 23.70 -17.10
C SER A 331 4.08 23.58 -16.78
N PHE A 332 3.70 23.14 -15.58
CA PHE A 332 2.30 23.11 -15.17
C PHE A 332 1.66 24.50 -15.24
N VAL A 333 2.29 25.53 -14.67
CA VAL A 333 1.77 26.91 -14.65
C VAL A 333 1.50 27.41 -16.07
N ALA A 334 2.39 27.14 -17.03
CA ALA A 334 2.24 27.59 -18.43
C ALA A 334 1.03 26.97 -19.15
N GLN A 335 0.54 25.82 -18.70
CA GLN A 335 -0.58 25.07 -19.31
C GLN A 335 -1.67 24.75 -18.28
N GLU A 336 -1.78 25.52 -17.20
CA GLU A 336 -2.72 25.22 -16.10
C GLU A 336 -4.18 25.15 -16.58
N HIS A 337 -4.52 25.97 -17.59
CA HIS A 337 -5.82 25.99 -18.25
C HIS A 337 -6.21 24.65 -18.91
N MET A 338 -5.24 23.77 -19.19
CA MET A 338 -5.48 22.44 -19.76
C MET A 338 -5.93 21.40 -18.71
N PHE A 339 -5.89 21.75 -17.42
CA PHE A 339 -6.22 20.81 -16.33
C PHE A 339 -7.57 21.13 -15.69
N SER A 340 -8.58 20.32 -16.00
CA SER A 340 -9.92 20.46 -15.41
C SER A 340 -10.09 19.59 -14.16
N ARG A 341 -10.90 20.09 -13.21
CA ARG A 341 -11.30 19.34 -12.02
C ARG A 341 -12.02 18.04 -12.39
N THR A 342 -12.87 18.09 -13.42
CA THR A 342 -13.64 16.94 -13.91
C THR A 342 -12.74 15.82 -14.39
N VAL A 343 -11.72 16.12 -15.20
CA VAL A 343 -10.77 15.10 -15.68
C VAL A 343 -10.03 14.44 -14.52
N CYS A 344 -9.57 15.23 -13.53
CA CYS A 344 -8.92 14.68 -12.34
C CYS A 344 -9.84 13.70 -11.58
N ARG A 345 -11.10 14.09 -11.37
CA ARG A 345 -12.12 13.26 -10.68
C ARG A 345 -12.44 11.99 -11.45
N THR A 346 -12.63 12.08 -12.76
CA THR A 346 -12.89 10.92 -13.63
C THR A 346 -11.74 9.91 -13.56
N HIS A 347 -10.49 10.39 -13.58
CA HIS A 347 -9.34 9.49 -13.42
C HIS A 347 -9.28 8.88 -12.01
N ALA A 348 -9.57 9.65 -10.95
CA ALA A 348 -9.60 9.14 -9.58
C ALA A 348 -10.67 8.04 -9.39
N ALA A 349 -11.79 8.14 -10.09
CA ALA A 349 -12.89 7.18 -9.99
C ALA A 349 -12.51 5.73 -10.35
N ARG A 350 -11.40 5.55 -11.09
CA ARG A 350 -10.83 4.24 -11.42
C ARG A 350 -10.27 3.49 -10.20
N PHE A 351 -10.18 4.13 -9.05
CA PHE A 351 -9.61 3.61 -7.80
C PHE A 351 -10.63 3.65 -6.65
N SER A 352 -11.93 3.70 -6.97
CA SER A 352 -12.98 3.77 -5.95
C SER A 352 -13.03 2.51 -5.10
N ALA A 353 -13.51 2.66 -3.86
CA ALA A 353 -13.76 1.54 -2.96
C ALA A 353 -14.79 0.55 -3.56
N GLU A 354 -15.81 1.06 -4.26
CA GLU A 354 -16.83 0.26 -4.95
C GLU A 354 -16.19 -0.65 -6.00
N ARG A 355 -15.28 -0.11 -6.81
CA ARG A 355 -14.59 -0.87 -7.84
C ARG A 355 -13.66 -1.91 -7.23
N PHE A 356 -12.93 -1.55 -6.17
CA PHE A 356 -12.13 -2.52 -5.42
C PHE A 356 -12.98 -3.69 -4.94
N ARG A 357 -14.11 -3.44 -4.26
CA ARG A 357 -14.98 -4.51 -3.73
C ARG A 357 -15.51 -5.42 -4.84
N ALA A 358 -15.92 -4.84 -5.98
CA ALA A 358 -16.40 -5.59 -7.12
C ALA A 358 -15.31 -6.48 -7.76
N GLU A 359 -14.13 -5.92 -8.02
CA GLU A 359 -13.01 -6.66 -8.63
C GLU A 359 -12.45 -7.72 -7.67
N PHE A 360 -12.33 -7.39 -6.38
CA PHE A 360 -11.83 -8.27 -5.33
C PHE A 360 -12.74 -9.49 -5.14
N SER A 361 -14.03 -9.26 -4.90
CA SER A 361 -15.00 -10.36 -4.68
C SER A 361 -15.05 -11.26 -5.91
N ALA A 362 -15.19 -10.67 -7.11
CA ALA A 362 -15.23 -11.45 -8.35
C ALA A 362 -13.94 -12.27 -8.56
N PHE A 363 -12.78 -11.74 -8.18
CA PHE A 363 -11.52 -12.49 -8.28
C PHE A 363 -11.47 -13.64 -7.27
N VAL A 364 -11.81 -13.40 -6.01
CA VAL A 364 -11.80 -14.42 -4.96
C VAL A 364 -12.81 -15.53 -5.27
N ASP A 365 -14.04 -15.18 -5.70
CA ASP A 365 -15.07 -16.15 -6.07
C ASP A 365 -14.59 -17.09 -7.18
N ARG A 366 -13.86 -16.57 -8.18
CA ARG A 366 -13.23 -17.41 -9.22
C ARG A 366 -12.18 -18.37 -8.66
N GLN A 367 -11.39 -17.96 -7.66
CA GLN A 367 -10.39 -18.84 -7.04
C GLN A 367 -11.08 -19.93 -6.19
N VAL A 368 -12.12 -19.56 -5.45
CA VAL A 368 -12.92 -20.53 -4.67
C VAL A 368 -13.56 -21.56 -5.59
N GLU A 369 -14.15 -21.13 -6.71
CA GLU A 369 -14.79 -22.03 -7.67
C GLU A 369 -13.78 -22.91 -8.43
N ALA A 370 -12.60 -22.40 -8.76
CA ALA A 370 -11.52 -23.21 -9.32
C ALA A 370 -11.08 -24.29 -8.32
N GLY A 371 -10.84 -23.90 -7.07
CA GLY A 371 -10.41 -24.81 -6.01
C GLY A 371 -11.43 -25.88 -5.64
N ARG A 372 -12.74 -25.60 -5.76
CA ARG A 372 -13.80 -26.60 -5.61
C ARG A 372 -13.75 -27.65 -6.72
N ARG A 373 -13.64 -27.21 -7.97
CA ARG A 373 -13.56 -28.11 -9.14
C ARG A 373 -12.33 -29.01 -9.09
N ASP A 374 -11.18 -28.49 -8.66
CA ASP A 374 -9.95 -29.28 -8.52
C ASP A 374 -10.11 -30.39 -7.47
N ARG A 375 -10.81 -30.13 -6.37
CA ARG A 375 -11.13 -31.14 -5.34
C ARG A 375 -12.09 -32.21 -5.85
N GLU A 376 -13.16 -31.79 -6.51
CA GLU A 376 -14.14 -32.71 -7.09
C GLU A 376 -13.48 -33.64 -8.11
N ALA A 377 -12.63 -33.10 -8.99
CA ALA A 377 -11.85 -33.88 -9.95
C ALA A 377 -10.85 -34.85 -9.28
N GLY A 378 -10.23 -34.46 -8.18
CA GLY A 378 -9.34 -35.32 -7.39
C GLY A 378 -10.04 -36.48 -6.67
N THR A 379 -11.31 -36.30 -6.30
CA THR A 379 -12.13 -37.34 -5.65
C THR A 379 -12.85 -38.29 -6.62
N GLY A 380 -13.02 -37.90 -7.89
CA GLY A 380 -13.72 -38.68 -8.92
C GLY A 380 -12.87 -39.73 -9.65
N GLY A 381 -11.55 -39.75 -9.45
CA GLY A 381 -10.65 -40.74 -10.03
C GLY A 381 -10.63 -42.03 -9.22
N ASN A 382 -11.57 -42.95 -9.47
CA ASN A 382 -11.48 -44.31 -8.95
C ASN A 382 -10.20 -45.00 -9.50
N PRO A 383 -9.17 -45.29 -8.69
CA PRO A 383 -7.96 -45.96 -9.17
C PRO A 383 -8.23 -47.41 -9.61
N ALA A 384 -9.39 -47.98 -9.27
CA ALA A 384 -9.73 -49.37 -9.55
C ALA A 384 -10.17 -49.64 -11.00
N ALA A 385 -10.47 -48.62 -11.82
CA ALA A 385 -10.89 -48.83 -13.20
C ALA A 385 -9.72 -49.01 -14.20
N VAL A 386 -8.48 -48.70 -13.80
CA VAL A 386 -7.31 -48.78 -14.70
C VAL A 386 -6.62 -50.16 -14.67
N LEU A 387 -6.94 -51.01 -13.69
CA LEU A 387 -6.32 -52.35 -13.55
C LEU A 387 -7.19 -53.53 -14.01
N ALA A 388 -8.44 -53.31 -14.43
CA ALA A 388 -9.32 -54.39 -14.90
C ALA A 388 -9.26 -54.66 -16.43
N GLY A 389 -8.36 -54.00 -17.17
CA GLY A 389 -8.30 -54.07 -18.64
C GLY A 389 -7.18 -54.92 -19.25
N ARG A 390 -6.35 -55.60 -18.45
CA ARG A 390 -5.25 -56.44 -18.96
C ARG A 390 -5.46 -57.90 -18.56
N SER A 391 -6.41 -58.55 -19.23
CA SER A 391 -6.43 -60.00 -19.33
C SER A 391 -5.25 -60.43 -20.19
N PHE A 392 -4.36 -61.25 -19.62
CA PHE A 392 -3.44 -62.05 -20.41
C PHE A 392 -4.25 -63.04 -21.24
N ALA A 393 -4.09 -62.97 -22.56
CA ALA A 393 -4.31 -64.06 -23.50
C ALA A 393 -3.29 -63.88 -24.64
#